data_AF-A0A091GS30-F1
#
_entry.id   AF-A0A091GS30-F1
#
_cell.length_a   1.000
_cell.length_b   1.000
_cell.length_c   1.000
_cell.angle_alpha   90.00
_cell.angle_beta   90.00
_cell.angle_gamma   90.00
#
_symmetry.space_group_name_H-M   'P 1'
#
loop_
_entity.id
_entity.type
_entity.pdbx_description
1 polymer ?
#
loop_
_entity_poly.entity_id
_entity_poly.type
_entity_poly.pdbx_seq_one_letter_code
_entity_poly.pdbx_strand_id
1 'polypeptide(L)'
;MKGSKEIFFVKFVKASGSSEYFRKALESIKEFQPEEHLQILEEEAALSIKENDKSLYICDPFRGVVFNHLEKLGCRIVGPQVVLYCMQSQRCVPRAEYPVYNMAMADVTVSCTSLEKDVREEVHKYVQMMGGRVHRDLSVSVTHLIAGEVGSKKYLVAASLKKPILLPSWVKTLWDKSQQSMVRYTDVNVEDYTCPVFLGCTICVTGLSSSDRREVQRLAAEHGGQYMGQLTMNECTHLIVQEPKGRKYECAKKWNVPCVSVRWFSDSIKKGFCQDETIYKVEAGSRPSHMPSTSTPTDHASKPDNHALSDVSHISNISSSGVNETASSSAMSSRLDPLPDELENLDISSFQAPEDLLDGCRIYLCGFSGRKLDKMRRLINCGGGVRFNQLNEDVTHVILGDNNDELKHFLDKTAHRPHVVTAKWLLESFSKGYLLPVERYIPLNYQPLENPVLEQPGMKSVLPKSNSLLKKEAAKVIKHQEAAEDCFLSQYVNSDSTLGTFWVQDT
;
A
#
# COMPACT_ATOMS: atom_id res chain seq x y z
N MET A 1 -17.64 -32.73 12.37
CA MET A 1 -18.08 -33.08 11.00
C MET A 1 -16.93 -33.73 10.25
N LYS A 2 -17.17 -34.83 9.53
CA LYS A 2 -16.15 -35.48 8.68
C LYS A 2 -16.04 -34.72 7.35
N GLY A 3 -15.12 -33.76 7.27
CA GLY A 3 -14.66 -33.26 5.97
C GLY A 3 -13.91 -34.35 5.20
N SER A 4 -14.00 -34.34 3.87
CA SER A 4 -13.25 -35.22 2.99
C SER A 4 -11.74 -35.11 3.28
N LYS A 5 -11.19 -36.11 3.95
CA LYS A 5 -9.74 -36.19 4.21
C LYS A 5 -9.04 -36.63 2.93
N GLU A 6 -8.52 -35.66 2.19
CA GLU A 6 -7.33 -35.92 1.37
C GLU A 6 -6.27 -36.59 2.26
N ILE A 7 -5.62 -37.63 1.74
CA ILE A 7 -4.62 -38.39 2.47
C ILE A 7 -3.31 -37.61 2.40
N PHE A 8 -3.00 -36.87 3.46
CA PHE A 8 -1.73 -36.14 3.57
C PHE A 8 -0.68 -37.02 4.23
N PHE A 9 0.38 -37.36 3.49
CA PHE A 9 1.55 -37.99 4.08
C PHE A 9 2.36 -36.98 4.89
N VAL A 10 2.92 -37.47 6.00
CA VAL A 10 3.82 -36.71 6.86
C VAL A 10 5.21 -37.33 6.73
N LYS A 11 6.17 -36.55 6.23
CA LYS A 11 7.52 -37.01 5.90
C LYS A 11 8.56 -36.35 6.81
N PHE A 12 9.17 -37.14 7.68
CA PHE A 12 10.28 -36.70 8.52
C PHE A 12 11.58 -36.82 7.73
N VAL A 13 12.20 -35.68 7.42
CA VAL A 13 13.47 -35.61 6.68
C VAL A 13 14.61 -35.60 7.68
N LYS A 14 15.26 -36.77 7.81
CA LYS A 14 16.39 -36.98 8.72
C LYS A 14 17.65 -36.37 8.11
N ALA A 15 18.15 -35.31 8.75
CA ALA A 15 19.33 -34.59 8.32
C ALA A 15 20.42 -34.58 9.40
N SER A 16 21.67 -34.47 8.96
CA SER A 16 22.84 -34.26 9.79
C SER A 16 22.69 -32.98 10.64
N GLY A 17 22.68 -33.16 11.96
CA GLY A 17 22.45 -32.07 12.92
C GLY A 17 20.98 -31.85 13.34
N SER A 18 20.08 -32.81 13.08
CA SER A 18 18.72 -32.84 13.66
C SER A 18 18.75 -32.69 15.19
N SER A 19 17.92 -31.81 15.78
CA SER A 19 17.87 -31.58 17.23
C SER A 19 17.09 -32.67 17.99
N GLU A 20 17.14 -32.65 19.33
CA GLU A 20 16.29 -33.50 20.15
C GLU A 20 14.79 -33.34 19.88
N TYR A 21 14.36 -32.15 19.42
CA TYR A 21 12.96 -31.89 19.10
C TYR A 21 12.50 -32.77 17.92
N PHE A 22 13.38 -33.11 16.98
CA PHE A 22 13.06 -34.00 15.86
C PHE A 22 12.61 -35.39 16.35
N ARG A 23 13.37 -36.01 17.26
CA ARG A 23 13.01 -37.32 17.86
C ARG A 23 11.72 -37.21 18.68
N LYS A 24 11.60 -36.19 19.52
CA LYS A 24 10.40 -35.96 20.35
C LYS A 24 9.14 -35.79 19.49
N ALA A 25 9.24 -35.05 18.37
CA ALA A 25 8.14 -34.86 17.43
C ALA A 25 7.74 -36.15 16.70
N LEU A 26 8.72 -36.97 16.30
CA LEU A 26 8.49 -38.27 15.66
C LEU A 26 7.81 -39.27 16.61
N GLU A 27 8.15 -39.25 17.90
CA GLU A 27 7.49 -40.06 18.92
C GLU A 27 6.05 -39.57 19.17
N SER A 28 5.85 -38.27 19.38
CA SER A 28 4.51 -37.71 19.60
C SER A 28 3.56 -37.98 18.44
N ILE A 29 4.00 -37.92 17.18
CA ILE A 29 3.09 -38.11 16.04
C ILE A 29 2.68 -39.58 15.83
N LYS A 30 3.55 -40.55 16.18
CA LYS A 30 3.24 -41.98 16.11
C LYS A 30 2.08 -42.40 17.01
N GLU A 31 1.84 -41.67 18.10
CA GLU A 31 0.70 -41.92 18.99
C GLU A 31 -0.67 -41.53 18.36
N PHE A 32 -0.68 -40.69 17.30
CA PHE A 32 -1.91 -40.11 16.73
C PHE A 32 -2.13 -40.40 15.23
N GLN A 33 -1.07 -40.75 14.48
CA GLN A 33 -1.14 -41.08 13.05
C GLN A 33 -0.81 -42.57 12.85
N PRO A 34 -1.60 -43.33 12.06
CA PRO A 34 -1.22 -44.66 11.63
C PRO A 34 0.11 -44.63 10.87
N GLU A 35 1.00 -45.59 11.13
CA GLU A 35 2.35 -45.60 10.54
C GLU A 35 2.34 -45.60 9.00
N GLU A 36 1.27 -46.11 8.37
CA GLU A 36 1.03 -46.07 6.92
C GLU A 36 1.10 -44.67 6.29
N HIS A 37 0.86 -43.61 7.08
CA HIS A 37 0.84 -42.22 6.63
C HIS A 37 2.11 -41.44 7.00
N LEU A 38 3.03 -42.09 7.73
CA LEU A 38 4.24 -41.49 8.29
C LEU A 38 5.48 -42.08 7.60
N GLN A 39 6.19 -41.27 6.83
CA GLN A 39 7.42 -41.68 6.15
C GLN A 39 8.63 -41.04 6.82
N ILE A 40 9.73 -41.79 6.90
CA ILE A 40 11.04 -41.27 7.31
C ILE A 40 11.93 -41.29 6.07
N LEU A 41 12.42 -40.13 5.66
CA LEU A 41 13.32 -39.96 4.52
C LEU A 41 14.72 -39.66 5.04
N GLU A 42 15.72 -40.41 4.56
CA GLU A 42 17.13 -39.99 4.65
C GLU A 42 17.41 -38.90 3.60
N GLU A 43 18.52 -38.15 3.76
CA GLU A 43 18.86 -36.98 2.92
C GLU A 43 18.75 -37.27 1.41
N GLU A 44 19.28 -38.41 0.93
CA GLU A 44 19.32 -38.76 -0.50
C GLU A 44 17.92 -39.06 -1.08
N ALA A 45 17.04 -39.65 -0.26
CA ALA A 45 15.66 -39.91 -0.65
C ALA A 45 14.89 -38.58 -0.78
N ALA A 46 15.16 -37.61 0.09
CA ALA A 46 14.57 -36.28 -0.01
C ALA A 46 15.11 -35.47 -1.20
N LEU A 47 16.39 -35.61 -1.56
CA LEU A 47 16.98 -35.00 -2.78
C LEU A 47 16.44 -35.63 -4.07
N SER A 48 16.00 -36.90 -4.03
CA SER A 48 15.41 -37.58 -5.20
C SER A 48 14.04 -37.04 -5.61
N ILE A 49 13.37 -36.28 -4.73
CA ILE A 49 12.04 -35.68 -4.98
C ILE A 49 12.18 -34.56 -6.02
N LYS A 50 11.34 -34.59 -7.06
CA LYS A 50 11.40 -33.63 -8.18
C LYS A 50 10.23 -32.65 -8.25
N GLU A 51 9.13 -32.96 -7.56
CA GLU A 51 7.87 -32.23 -7.64
C GLU A 51 7.21 -32.13 -6.26
N ASN A 52 6.36 -31.12 -6.07
CA ASN A 52 5.60 -30.92 -4.85
C ASN A 52 4.39 -31.86 -4.79
N ASP A 53 4.52 -32.93 -4.01
CA ASP A 53 3.48 -33.94 -3.81
C ASP A 53 2.41 -33.54 -2.76
N LYS A 54 2.41 -32.27 -2.31
CA LYS A 54 1.51 -31.72 -1.28
C LYS A 54 1.62 -32.38 0.11
N SER A 55 2.65 -33.20 0.34
CA SER A 55 2.94 -33.77 1.65
C SER A 55 3.44 -32.71 2.65
N LEU A 56 3.36 -33.02 3.94
CA LEU A 56 3.97 -32.22 5.01
C LEU A 56 5.39 -32.72 5.28
N TYR A 57 6.39 -31.86 5.12
CA TYR A 57 7.80 -32.17 5.37
C TYR A 57 8.22 -31.61 6.73
N ILE A 58 8.75 -32.46 7.62
CA ILE A 58 9.41 -32.04 8.85
C ILE A 58 10.91 -32.00 8.58
N CYS A 59 11.50 -30.80 8.65
CA CYS A 59 12.92 -30.58 8.44
C CYS A 59 13.54 -29.94 9.68
N ASP A 60 14.73 -30.40 10.08
CA ASP A 60 15.53 -29.79 11.13
C ASP A 60 17.02 -30.08 10.89
N PRO A 61 17.90 -29.07 10.79
CA PRO A 61 17.63 -27.63 10.84
C PRO A 61 17.09 -27.05 9.51
N PHE A 62 16.57 -25.82 9.53
CA PHE A 62 16.19 -25.06 8.32
C PHE A 62 17.43 -24.46 7.61
N ARG A 63 18.36 -25.33 7.20
CA ARG A 63 19.57 -25.02 6.43
C ARG A 63 20.11 -26.27 5.76
N GLY A 64 20.94 -26.10 4.73
CA GLY A 64 21.57 -27.19 4.00
C GLY A 64 20.83 -27.56 2.71
N VAL A 65 21.43 -28.44 1.92
CA VAL A 65 21.00 -28.73 0.54
C VAL A 65 19.57 -29.28 0.46
N VAL A 66 19.20 -30.16 1.39
CA VAL A 66 17.88 -30.81 1.41
C VAL A 66 16.76 -29.83 1.72
N PHE A 67 16.95 -28.96 2.73
CA PHE A 67 15.97 -27.91 3.04
C PHE A 67 15.79 -26.94 1.87
N ASN A 68 16.89 -26.42 1.33
CA ASN A 68 16.86 -25.48 0.20
C ASN A 68 16.21 -26.10 -1.05
N HIS A 69 16.42 -27.39 -1.29
CA HIS A 69 15.80 -28.13 -2.39
C HIS A 69 14.28 -28.22 -2.24
N LEU A 70 13.80 -28.66 -1.06
CA LEU A 70 12.36 -28.76 -0.78
C LEU A 70 11.68 -27.38 -0.75
N GLU A 71 12.36 -26.34 -0.24
CA GLU A 71 11.86 -24.95 -0.25
C GLU A 71 11.71 -24.44 -1.69
N LYS A 72 12.71 -24.70 -2.56
CA LYS A 72 12.66 -24.34 -3.99
C LYS A 72 11.56 -25.07 -4.77
N LEU A 73 11.18 -26.29 -4.36
CA LEU A 73 10.03 -27.00 -4.92
C LEU A 73 8.68 -26.45 -4.42
N GLY A 74 8.66 -25.53 -3.46
CA GLY A 74 7.44 -25.04 -2.82
C GLY A 74 6.76 -26.08 -1.93
N CYS A 75 7.49 -27.09 -1.46
CA CYS A 75 6.97 -28.11 -0.56
C CYS A 75 6.56 -27.48 0.79
N ARG A 76 5.52 -28.02 1.42
CA ARG A 76 5.05 -27.52 2.72
C ARG A 76 5.96 -28.02 3.84
N ILE A 77 6.87 -27.16 4.30
CA ILE A 77 7.88 -27.49 5.31
C ILE A 77 7.52 -26.91 6.68
N VAL A 78 7.70 -27.70 7.74
CA VAL A 78 7.64 -27.25 9.13
C VAL A 78 8.81 -27.78 9.95
N GLY A 79 9.18 -27.08 11.02
CA GLY A 79 10.12 -27.58 12.02
C GLY A 79 9.44 -28.51 13.04
N PRO A 80 10.20 -29.36 13.73
CA PRO A 80 9.64 -30.32 14.69
C PRO A 80 8.97 -29.64 15.89
N GLN A 81 9.39 -28.43 16.26
CA GLN A 81 8.74 -27.62 17.30
C GLN A 81 7.27 -27.30 16.94
N VAL A 82 6.94 -27.15 15.65
CA VAL A 82 5.55 -26.92 15.19
C VAL A 82 4.68 -28.14 15.47
N VAL A 83 5.20 -29.35 15.21
CA VAL A 83 4.49 -30.61 15.48
C VAL A 83 4.20 -30.71 16.97
N LEU A 84 5.23 -30.57 17.82
CA LEU A 84 5.08 -30.63 19.28
C LEU A 84 4.04 -29.63 19.80
N TYR A 85 4.10 -28.38 19.36
CA TYR A 85 3.12 -27.35 19.73
C TYR A 85 1.68 -27.72 19.29
N CYS A 86 1.51 -28.18 18.06
CA CYS A 86 0.20 -28.50 17.49
C CYS A 86 -0.46 -29.68 18.22
N MET A 87 0.34 -30.68 18.58
CA MET A 87 -0.10 -31.87 19.31
C MET A 87 -0.51 -31.52 20.75
N GLN A 88 0.32 -30.77 21.48
CA GLN A 88 0.00 -30.26 22.82
C GLN A 88 -1.25 -29.35 22.83
N SER A 89 -1.42 -28.53 21.79
CA SER A 89 -2.53 -27.57 21.68
C SER A 89 -3.78 -28.16 21.03
N GLN A 90 -3.76 -29.43 20.60
CA GLN A 90 -4.81 -30.08 19.79
C GLN A 90 -5.25 -29.28 18.55
N ARG A 91 -4.30 -28.57 17.91
CA ARG A 91 -4.52 -27.76 16.70
C ARG A 91 -3.94 -28.45 15.46
N CYS A 92 -4.49 -28.17 14.28
CA CYS A 92 -3.88 -28.61 13.03
C CYS A 92 -2.64 -27.77 12.70
N VAL A 93 -1.63 -28.41 12.11
CA VAL A 93 -0.42 -27.74 11.61
C VAL A 93 -0.79 -26.60 10.63
N PRO A 94 -0.16 -25.41 10.71
CA PRO A 94 -0.46 -24.28 9.83
C PRO A 94 -0.34 -24.64 8.34
N ARG A 95 -1.32 -24.24 7.54
CA ARG A 95 -1.29 -24.32 6.06
C ARG A 95 -0.62 -23.07 5.49
N ALA A 96 0.64 -22.84 5.85
CA ALA A 96 1.44 -21.76 5.30
C ALA A 96 2.04 -22.16 3.94
N GLU A 97 2.22 -21.17 3.06
CA GLU A 97 2.94 -21.29 1.78
C GLU A 97 4.46 -21.15 1.95
N TYR A 98 4.91 -20.80 3.16
CA TYR A 98 6.30 -20.59 3.56
C TYR A 98 6.71 -21.56 4.67
N PRO A 99 8.01 -21.91 4.81
CA PRO A 99 8.47 -22.78 5.88
C PRO A 99 8.25 -22.15 7.27
N VAL A 100 7.68 -22.94 8.20
CA VAL A 100 7.43 -22.52 9.59
C VAL A 100 8.32 -23.32 10.54
N TYR A 101 9.32 -22.70 11.16
CA TYR A 101 10.29 -23.37 12.02
C TYR A 101 9.72 -23.72 13.40
N ASN A 102 9.02 -22.78 14.03
CA ASN A 102 8.35 -22.98 15.32
C ASN A 102 7.06 -22.16 15.42
N MET A 103 6.44 -22.17 16.60
CA MET A 103 5.16 -21.51 16.88
C MET A 103 5.28 -20.42 17.95
N ALA A 104 6.46 -19.82 18.11
CA ALA A 104 6.70 -18.81 19.15
C ALA A 104 5.81 -17.57 19.00
N MET A 105 5.53 -17.17 17.76
CA MET A 105 4.64 -16.06 17.41
C MET A 105 3.26 -16.54 16.92
N ALA A 106 2.83 -17.72 17.38
CA ALA A 106 1.46 -18.19 17.15
C ALA A 106 0.43 -17.14 17.58
N ASP A 107 -0.63 -17.00 16.77
CA ASP A 107 -1.72 -16.04 16.95
C ASP A 107 -1.30 -14.54 16.88
N VAL A 108 -0.02 -14.23 16.69
CA VAL A 108 0.48 -12.87 16.40
C VAL A 108 0.33 -12.54 14.91
N THR A 109 -0.24 -11.37 14.63
CA THR A 109 -0.22 -10.74 13.30
C THR A 109 0.48 -9.39 13.39
N VAL A 110 1.50 -9.16 12.56
CA VAL A 110 2.27 -7.90 12.53
C VAL A 110 1.99 -7.07 11.29
N SER A 111 2.22 -5.76 11.40
CA SER A 111 2.48 -4.87 10.27
C SER A 111 3.72 -4.03 10.56
N CYS A 112 4.38 -3.51 9.52
CA CYS A 112 5.63 -2.78 9.63
C CYS A 112 5.47 -1.31 9.20
N THR A 113 6.18 -0.39 9.86
CA THR A 113 6.24 1.02 9.45
C THR A 113 7.60 1.65 9.73
N SER A 114 7.97 2.69 8.97
CA SER A 114 9.24 3.41 9.12
C SER A 114 10.47 2.51 9.34
N LEU A 115 10.56 1.44 8.54
CA LEU A 115 11.71 0.53 8.52
C LEU A 115 12.37 0.55 7.15
N GLU A 116 13.69 0.41 7.13
CA GLU A 116 14.44 0.09 5.92
C GLU A 116 13.92 -1.19 5.25
N LYS A 117 14.14 -1.33 3.95
CA LYS A 117 13.60 -2.45 3.16
C LYS A 117 14.11 -3.80 3.69
N ASP A 118 15.41 -3.90 3.89
CA ASP A 118 16.06 -5.17 4.21
C ASP A 118 15.71 -5.63 5.64
N VAL A 119 15.69 -4.70 6.61
CA VAL A 119 15.20 -4.93 7.98
C VAL A 119 13.73 -5.37 7.98
N ARG A 120 12.89 -4.76 7.13
CA ARG A 120 11.47 -5.14 7.00
C ARG A 120 11.31 -6.55 6.44
N GLU A 121 12.11 -6.93 5.45
CA GLU A 121 12.11 -8.28 4.87
C GLU A 121 12.65 -9.33 5.87
N GLU A 122 13.67 -9.00 6.67
CA GLU A 122 14.14 -9.84 7.78
C GLU A 122 13.05 -10.04 8.86
N VAL A 123 12.41 -8.96 9.31
CA VAL A 123 11.29 -9.02 10.26
C VAL A 123 10.15 -9.88 9.73
N HIS A 124 9.75 -9.70 8.47
CA HIS A 124 8.70 -10.50 7.85
C HIS A 124 9.06 -11.99 7.85
N LYS A 125 10.29 -12.33 7.43
CA LYS A 125 10.81 -13.69 7.40
C LYS A 125 10.77 -14.34 8.79
N TYR A 126 11.28 -13.67 9.83
CA TYR A 126 11.30 -14.24 11.18
C TYR A 126 9.91 -14.41 11.78
N VAL A 127 8.99 -13.45 11.60
CA VAL A 127 7.61 -13.61 12.08
C VAL A 127 6.92 -14.79 11.41
N GLN A 128 7.10 -14.96 10.10
CA GLN A 128 6.57 -16.09 9.34
C GLN A 128 7.17 -17.43 9.80
N MET A 129 8.50 -17.50 9.98
CA MET A 129 9.19 -18.69 10.48
C MET A 129 8.81 -19.05 11.92
N MET A 130 8.35 -18.09 12.73
CA MET A 130 7.82 -18.33 14.10
C MET A 130 6.30 -18.56 14.15
N GLY A 131 5.64 -18.77 13.01
CA GLY A 131 4.22 -19.12 12.93
C GLY A 131 3.26 -17.93 13.06
N GLY A 132 3.78 -16.70 13.05
CA GLY A 132 3.00 -15.47 12.99
C GLY A 132 2.56 -15.11 11.55
N ARG A 133 1.69 -14.11 11.45
CA ARG A 133 1.20 -13.56 10.17
C ARG A 133 1.77 -12.16 9.94
N VAL A 134 1.94 -11.79 8.67
CA VAL A 134 2.45 -10.48 8.26
C VAL A 134 1.46 -9.84 7.30
N HIS A 135 0.94 -8.66 7.65
CA HIS A 135 0.12 -7.84 6.76
C HIS A 135 0.91 -6.60 6.33
N ARG A 136 0.96 -6.33 5.01
CA ARG A 136 1.61 -5.10 4.49
C ARG A 136 0.92 -3.84 5.00
N ASP A 137 -0.40 -3.91 5.24
CA ASP A 137 -1.21 -2.79 5.70
C ASP A 137 -1.82 -3.01 7.09
N LEU A 138 -1.98 -1.89 7.80
CA LEU A 138 -2.53 -1.87 9.15
C LEU A 138 -4.04 -2.13 9.07
N SER A 139 -4.42 -3.34 9.43
CA SER A 139 -5.79 -3.84 9.43
C SER A 139 -6.21 -4.21 10.86
N VAL A 140 -7.51 -4.38 11.11
CA VAL A 140 -8.04 -4.65 12.47
C VAL A 140 -7.39 -5.88 13.10
N SER A 141 -7.12 -6.92 12.29
CA SER A 141 -6.45 -8.17 12.67
C SER A 141 -4.97 -8.04 13.04
N VAL A 142 -4.31 -6.92 12.72
CA VAL A 142 -2.93 -6.68 13.16
C VAL A 142 -2.92 -6.51 14.67
N THR A 143 -2.18 -7.39 15.34
CA THR A 143 -2.04 -7.41 16.81
C THR A 143 -0.96 -6.44 17.29
N HIS A 144 0.17 -6.36 16.57
CA HIS A 144 1.35 -5.58 16.94
C HIS A 144 1.86 -4.79 15.73
N LEU A 145 2.29 -3.55 15.92
CA LEU A 145 2.98 -2.76 14.88
C LEU A 145 4.48 -2.78 15.17
N ILE A 146 5.30 -3.12 14.18
CA ILE A 146 6.76 -2.97 14.26
C ILE A 146 7.16 -1.65 13.61
N ALA A 147 7.83 -0.78 14.36
CA ALA A 147 8.22 0.57 13.94
C ALA A 147 9.72 0.80 14.13
N GLY A 148 10.38 1.38 13.12
CA GLY A 148 11.75 1.90 13.26
C GLY A 148 11.80 3.36 13.73
N GLU A 149 10.77 4.14 13.40
CA GLU A 149 10.61 5.55 13.78
C GLU A 149 9.12 5.88 13.97
N VAL A 150 8.83 7.00 14.64
CA VAL A 150 7.47 7.47 14.94
C VAL A 150 6.84 8.30 13.80
N GLY A 151 5.67 8.89 14.03
CA GLY A 151 5.06 9.93 13.16
C GLY A 151 4.37 9.43 11.87
N SER A 152 4.57 8.18 11.47
CA SER A 152 3.88 7.63 10.29
C SER A 152 2.36 7.52 10.50
N LYS A 153 1.57 7.55 9.41
CA LYS A 153 0.11 7.30 9.50
C LYS A 153 -0.23 5.95 10.13
N LYS A 154 0.57 4.90 9.87
CA LYS A 154 0.38 3.57 10.48
C LYS A 154 0.71 3.61 11.98
N TYR A 155 1.75 4.35 12.37
CA TYR A 155 2.08 4.59 13.79
C TYR A 155 0.93 5.28 14.53
N LEU A 156 0.44 6.41 14.01
CA LEU A 156 -0.63 7.21 14.63
C LEU A 156 -1.94 6.41 14.78
N VAL A 157 -2.32 5.64 13.75
CA VAL A 157 -3.52 4.78 13.81
C VAL A 157 -3.34 3.59 14.76
N ALA A 158 -2.16 2.96 14.81
CA ALA A 158 -1.91 1.89 15.79
C ALA A 158 -1.98 2.41 17.23
N ALA A 159 -1.41 3.59 17.48
CA ALA A 159 -1.43 4.25 18.79
C ALA A 159 -2.85 4.64 19.21
N SER A 160 -3.67 5.20 18.30
CA SER A 160 -5.07 5.55 18.61
C SER A 160 -5.92 4.31 18.93
N LEU A 161 -5.63 3.18 18.28
CA LEU A 161 -6.22 1.87 18.56
C LEU A 161 -5.59 1.14 19.76
N LYS A 162 -4.63 1.75 20.46
CA LYS A 162 -3.86 1.18 21.58
C LYS A 162 -3.22 -0.18 21.27
N LYS A 163 -2.85 -0.41 20.00
CA LYS A 163 -2.09 -1.60 19.58
C LYS A 163 -0.62 -1.40 20.01
N PRO A 164 0.07 -2.42 20.57
CA PRO A 164 1.48 -2.32 20.91
C PRO A 164 2.32 -1.90 19.69
N ILE A 165 3.20 -0.92 19.88
CA ILE A 165 4.15 -0.45 18.87
C ILE A 165 5.56 -0.77 19.36
N LEU A 166 6.23 -1.70 18.67
CA LEU A 166 7.47 -2.32 19.12
C LEU A 166 8.62 -2.11 18.13
N LEU A 167 9.84 -2.23 18.62
CA LEU A 167 11.06 -2.20 17.81
C LEU A 167 11.32 -3.56 17.13
N PRO A 168 12.03 -3.60 15.98
CA PRO A 168 12.45 -4.85 15.32
C PRO A 168 13.22 -5.82 16.23
N SER A 169 13.94 -5.29 17.23
CA SER A 169 14.69 -6.04 18.22
C SER A 169 13.82 -7.01 19.04
N TRP A 170 12.51 -6.77 19.17
CA TRP A 170 11.57 -7.72 19.77
C TRP A 170 11.50 -9.03 18.97
N VAL A 171 11.28 -8.93 17.66
CA VAL A 171 11.21 -10.07 16.75
C VAL A 171 12.56 -10.79 16.69
N LYS A 172 13.66 -10.05 16.66
CA LYS A 172 15.02 -10.64 16.66
C LYS A 172 15.30 -11.41 17.96
N THR A 173 14.99 -10.82 19.12
CA THR A 173 15.21 -11.50 20.41
C THR A 173 14.31 -12.73 20.58
N LEU A 174 13.06 -12.67 20.11
CA LEU A 174 12.17 -13.84 20.08
C LEU A 174 12.73 -14.95 19.20
N TRP A 175 13.22 -14.61 17.99
CA TRP A 175 13.86 -15.56 17.09
C TRP A 175 15.04 -16.24 17.79
N ASP A 176 16.00 -15.46 18.31
CA ASP A 176 17.23 -15.97 18.89
C ASP A 176 16.99 -16.81 20.16
N LYS A 177 16.01 -16.46 21.00
CA LYS A 177 15.57 -17.29 22.14
C LYS A 177 14.89 -18.58 21.67
N SER A 178 14.05 -18.52 20.63
CA SER A 178 13.31 -19.67 20.10
C SER A 178 14.18 -20.75 19.40
N GLN A 179 15.44 -20.42 19.10
CA GLN A 179 16.44 -21.39 18.65
C GLN A 179 16.99 -22.26 19.78
N GLN A 180 16.94 -21.78 21.03
CA GLN A 180 17.51 -22.47 22.20
C GLN A 180 16.44 -23.28 22.94
N SER A 181 15.21 -22.75 23.04
CA SER A 181 14.10 -23.40 23.72
C SER A 181 12.75 -23.09 23.07
N MET A 182 11.75 -23.94 23.31
CA MET A 182 10.37 -23.64 22.93
C MET A 182 9.81 -22.51 23.81
N VAL A 183 9.76 -21.30 23.26
CA VAL A 183 9.19 -20.09 23.89
C VAL A 183 7.91 -19.65 23.18
N ARG A 184 7.09 -18.86 23.85
CA ARG A 184 6.02 -18.04 23.26
C ARG A 184 6.41 -16.55 23.28
N TYR A 185 5.74 -15.75 22.45
CA TYR A 185 5.93 -14.30 22.42
C TYR A 185 5.64 -13.60 23.76
N THR A 186 4.85 -14.23 24.64
CA THR A 186 4.53 -13.81 26.01
C THR A 186 5.68 -13.98 26.99
N ASP A 187 6.70 -14.77 26.66
CA ASP A 187 7.82 -15.11 27.55
C ASP A 187 8.93 -14.05 27.49
N VAL A 188 8.73 -13.01 26.70
CA VAL A 188 9.57 -11.81 26.58
C VAL A 188 8.73 -10.61 27.01
N ASN A 189 9.24 -9.81 27.94
CA ASN A 189 8.55 -8.58 28.34
C ASN A 189 8.41 -7.66 27.13
N VAL A 190 7.17 -7.27 26.83
CA VAL A 190 6.88 -6.41 25.66
C VAL A 190 7.32 -4.97 25.92
N GLU A 191 7.32 -4.53 27.19
CA GLU A 191 7.65 -3.15 27.56
C GLU A 191 9.10 -2.79 27.18
N ASP A 192 10.05 -3.70 27.40
CA ASP A 192 11.48 -3.59 27.07
C ASP A 192 11.77 -3.24 25.59
N TYR A 193 10.80 -3.49 24.69
CA TYR A 193 10.92 -3.27 23.25
C TYR A 193 9.91 -2.26 22.71
N THR A 194 9.23 -1.52 23.58
CA THR A 194 8.28 -0.47 23.17
C THR A 194 9.02 0.62 22.40
N CYS A 195 8.44 1.05 21.28
CA CYS A 195 9.00 2.12 20.46
C CYS A 195 9.01 3.45 21.25
N PRO A 196 10.17 4.08 21.51
CA PRO A 196 10.26 5.32 22.26
C PRO A 196 9.45 6.46 21.61
N VAL A 197 8.87 7.33 22.45
CA VAL A 197 7.90 8.37 22.05
C VAL A 197 8.45 9.30 20.96
N PHE A 198 9.76 9.55 20.93
CA PHE A 198 10.42 10.43 19.96
C PHE A 198 11.50 9.73 19.11
N LEU A 199 11.42 8.40 18.93
CA LEU A 199 12.41 7.69 18.11
C LEU A 199 12.38 8.17 16.64
N GLY A 200 13.53 8.62 16.15
CA GLY A 200 13.69 9.27 14.84
C GLY A 200 13.41 10.78 14.84
N CYS A 201 12.94 11.37 15.95
CA CYS A 201 12.72 12.80 16.04
C CYS A 201 13.98 13.56 16.48
N THR A 202 14.45 14.45 15.63
CA THR A 202 15.41 15.52 15.96
C THR A 202 14.66 16.82 16.20
N ILE A 203 14.71 17.33 17.44
CA ILE A 203 13.88 18.44 17.96
C ILE A 203 14.74 19.69 18.20
N CYS A 204 14.35 20.81 17.61
CA CYS A 204 14.89 22.14 17.92
C CYS A 204 13.82 22.99 18.60
N VAL A 205 14.22 24.00 19.41
CA VAL A 205 13.26 24.92 20.07
C VAL A 205 13.60 26.40 19.91
N THR A 206 12.56 27.22 19.75
CA THR A 206 12.63 28.70 19.63
C THR A 206 11.58 29.40 20.51
N GLY A 207 11.90 30.60 21.00
CA GLY A 207 11.05 31.39 21.90
C GLY A 207 11.09 30.96 23.38
N LEU A 208 11.29 29.68 23.67
CA LEU A 208 11.32 29.13 25.03
C LEU A 208 12.46 29.70 25.91
N SER A 209 12.19 29.76 27.22
CA SER A 209 13.14 30.17 28.25
C SER A 209 14.32 29.19 28.40
N SER A 210 15.37 29.63 29.08
CA SER A 210 16.56 28.80 29.33
C SER A 210 16.29 27.58 30.21
N SER A 211 15.28 27.61 31.08
CA SER A 211 14.83 26.45 31.87
C SER A 211 14.07 25.46 31.00
N ASP A 212 13.05 25.93 30.27
CA ASP A 212 12.18 25.06 29.48
C ASP A 212 12.96 24.39 28.34
N ARG A 213 13.93 25.11 27.77
CA ARG A 213 14.88 24.57 26.78
C ARG A 213 15.68 23.38 27.32
N ARG A 214 16.20 23.47 28.56
CA ARG A 214 16.94 22.36 29.20
C ARG A 214 16.02 21.19 29.50
N GLU A 215 14.78 21.46 29.90
CA GLU A 215 13.81 20.41 30.21
C GLU A 215 13.35 19.67 28.94
N VAL A 216 13.08 20.38 27.84
CA VAL A 216 12.81 19.75 26.53
C VAL A 216 14.02 18.93 26.06
N GLN A 217 15.25 19.45 26.21
CA GLN A 217 16.46 18.70 25.88
C GLN A 217 16.60 17.41 26.70
N ARG A 218 16.33 17.47 28.01
CA ARG A 218 16.38 16.32 28.93
C ARG A 218 15.33 15.28 28.58
N LEU A 219 14.06 15.70 28.46
CA LEU A 219 12.93 14.83 28.17
C LEU A 219 12.99 14.22 26.77
N ALA A 220 13.52 14.93 25.77
CA ALA A 220 13.68 14.40 24.42
C ALA A 220 14.63 13.21 24.43
N ALA A 221 15.81 13.37 25.05
CA ALA A 221 16.80 12.30 25.18
C ALA A 221 16.27 11.10 26.00
N GLU A 222 15.56 11.37 27.10
CA GLU A 222 14.92 10.33 27.94
C GLU A 222 13.90 9.49 27.14
N HIS A 223 13.20 10.10 26.18
CA HIS A 223 12.17 9.45 25.36
C HIS A 223 12.65 9.06 23.95
N GLY A 224 13.97 8.91 23.76
CA GLY A 224 14.59 8.37 22.53
C GLY A 224 14.70 9.34 21.35
N GLY A 225 14.42 10.63 21.56
CA GLY A 225 14.61 11.69 20.57
C GLY A 225 15.94 12.43 20.74
N GLN A 226 16.35 13.14 19.69
CA GLN A 226 17.56 13.98 19.71
C GLN A 226 17.18 15.45 19.88
N TYR A 227 17.99 16.23 20.60
CA TYR A 227 17.80 17.67 20.74
C TYR A 227 18.93 18.46 20.07
N MET A 228 18.57 19.49 19.31
CA MET A 228 19.53 20.40 18.67
C MET A 228 19.32 21.86 19.09
N GLY A 229 20.40 22.49 19.55
CA GLY A 229 20.41 23.92 19.90
C GLY A 229 20.30 24.86 18.69
N GLN A 230 20.88 24.47 17.55
CA GLN A 230 20.77 25.15 16.27
C GLN A 230 19.76 24.45 15.36
N LEU A 231 19.24 25.17 14.37
CA LEU A 231 18.27 24.63 13.40
C LEU A 231 19.03 24.37 12.09
N THR A 232 19.40 23.12 11.84
CA THR A 232 20.05 22.70 10.58
C THR A 232 19.01 22.15 9.61
N MET A 233 19.17 22.48 8.32
CA MET A 233 18.37 21.93 7.24
C MET A 233 18.64 20.42 7.09
N ASN A 234 17.62 19.63 6.76
CA ASN A 234 17.65 18.17 6.59
C ASN A 234 18.00 17.33 7.85
N GLU A 235 18.48 17.92 8.94
CA GLU A 235 18.69 17.22 10.22
C GLU A 235 17.52 17.41 11.20
N CYS A 236 16.95 18.62 11.27
CA CYS A 236 15.88 18.93 12.20
C CYS A 236 14.50 18.47 11.68
N THR A 237 13.90 17.49 12.35
CA THR A 237 12.55 16.99 12.05
C THR A 237 11.43 17.85 12.62
N HIS A 238 11.64 18.52 13.75
CA HIS A 238 10.60 19.25 14.48
C HIS A 238 11.14 20.55 15.09
N LEU A 239 10.46 21.67 14.85
CA LEU A 239 10.72 22.92 15.55
C LEU A 239 9.57 23.20 16.53
N ILE A 240 9.86 23.20 17.83
CA ILE A 240 8.92 23.68 18.85
C ILE A 240 8.99 25.20 18.92
N VAL A 241 7.81 25.83 18.80
CA VAL A 241 7.63 27.27 18.62
C VAL A 241 6.64 27.79 19.68
N GLN A 242 7.04 28.82 20.45
CA GLN A 242 6.13 29.51 21.37
C GLN A 242 5.23 30.52 20.66
N GLU A 243 5.78 31.26 19.69
CA GLU A 243 5.06 32.25 18.87
C GLU A 243 5.55 32.17 17.41
N PRO A 244 4.67 32.37 16.40
CA PRO A 244 4.98 32.25 14.98
C PRO A 244 5.85 33.41 14.44
N LYS A 245 7.03 33.63 15.03
CA LYS A 245 7.92 34.76 14.74
C LYS A 245 9.40 34.38 14.77
N GLY A 246 10.19 35.10 13.99
CA GLY A 246 11.65 35.08 14.02
C GLY A 246 12.30 34.05 13.08
N ARG A 247 13.60 34.27 12.82
CA ARG A 247 14.37 33.62 11.75
C ARG A 247 14.27 32.08 11.74
N LYS A 248 14.32 31.42 12.90
CA LYS A 248 14.19 29.95 12.99
C LYS A 248 12.84 29.44 12.45
N TYR A 249 11.74 30.11 12.80
CA TYR A 249 10.40 29.75 12.34
C TYR A 249 10.24 29.97 10.82
N GLU A 250 10.75 31.09 10.31
CA GLU A 250 10.75 31.39 8.87
C GLU A 250 11.59 30.38 8.07
N CYS A 251 12.76 29.99 8.56
CA CYS A 251 13.60 28.95 7.96
C CYS A 251 12.93 27.58 8.00
N ALA A 252 12.39 27.16 9.16
CA ALA A 252 11.68 25.90 9.29
C ALA A 252 10.48 25.80 8.33
N LYS A 253 9.69 26.87 8.18
CA LYS A 253 8.62 26.93 7.17
C LYS A 253 9.14 26.80 5.73
N LYS A 254 10.24 27.47 5.38
CA LYS A 254 10.88 27.34 4.06
C LYS A 254 11.42 25.92 3.78
N TRP A 255 11.83 25.21 4.82
CA TRP A 255 12.33 23.83 4.75
C TRP A 255 11.23 22.77 4.96
N ASN A 256 9.96 23.19 5.06
CA ASN A 256 8.81 22.32 5.35
C ASN A 256 8.96 21.49 6.64
N VAL A 257 9.71 21.99 7.62
CA VAL A 257 9.88 21.38 8.95
C VAL A 257 8.64 21.69 9.80
N PRO A 258 7.96 20.68 10.36
CA PRO A 258 6.87 20.85 11.34
C PRO A 258 7.16 21.90 12.42
N CYS A 259 6.39 22.99 12.39
CA CYS A 259 6.42 24.06 13.39
C CYS A 259 5.26 23.85 14.38
N VAL A 260 5.56 23.22 15.51
CA VAL A 260 4.55 22.76 16.49
C VAL A 260 4.62 23.54 17.80
N SER A 261 3.50 23.64 18.52
CA SER A 261 3.48 24.21 19.87
C SER A 261 4.10 23.27 20.90
N VAL A 262 4.52 23.80 22.05
CA VAL A 262 5.05 22.99 23.16
C VAL A 262 4.07 21.90 23.66
N ARG A 263 2.76 22.08 23.42
CA ARG A 263 1.73 21.09 23.75
C ARG A 263 1.91 19.76 23.02
N TRP A 264 2.41 19.77 21.78
CA TRP A 264 2.71 18.55 21.03
C TRP A 264 3.68 17.66 21.81
N PHE A 265 4.73 18.27 22.35
CA PHE A 265 5.77 17.58 23.10
C PHE A 265 5.24 17.04 24.45
N SER A 266 4.56 17.89 25.23
CA SER A 266 3.99 17.47 26.52
C SER A 266 2.91 16.40 26.36
N ASP A 267 2.05 16.51 25.35
CA ASP A 267 0.97 15.55 25.12
C ASP A 267 1.49 14.24 24.56
N SER A 268 2.57 14.25 23.77
CA SER A 268 3.22 13.02 23.29
C SER A 268 3.77 12.20 24.46
N ILE A 269 4.50 12.84 25.38
CA ILE A 269 5.01 12.20 26.60
C ILE A 269 3.83 11.69 27.45
N LYS A 270 2.85 12.56 27.75
CA LYS A 270 1.71 12.23 28.62
C LYS A 270 0.84 11.08 28.08
N LYS A 271 0.72 10.94 26.75
CA LYS A 271 -0.05 9.87 26.11
C LYS A 271 0.79 8.62 25.78
N GLY A 272 2.12 8.71 25.89
CA GLY A 272 3.04 7.60 25.60
C GLY A 272 3.28 7.33 24.11
N PHE A 273 2.96 8.28 23.21
CA PHE A 273 3.21 8.14 21.77
C PHE A 273 3.30 9.50 21.06
N CYS A 274 4.12 9.59 20.00
CA CYS A 274 4.26 10.80 19.20
C CYS A 274 2.90 11.26 18.65
N GLN A 275 2.52 12.51 18.93
CA GLN A 275 1.25 13.06 18.44
C GLN A 275 1.38 13.53 16.98
N ASP A 276 0.25 13.49 16.25
CA ASP A 276 0.13 14.08 14.91
C ASP A 276 0.45 15.58 14.96
N GLU A 277 1.46 16.00 14.21
CA GLU A 277 1.99 17.37 14.20
C GLU A 277 0.95 18.37 13.66
N THR A 278 0.03 17.91 12.80
CA THR A 278 -0.98 18.77 12.16
C THR A 278 -1.95 19.39 13.15
N ILE A 279 -2.21 18.70 14.27
CA ILE A 279 -3.11 19.14 15.36
C ILE A 279 -2.49 20.30 16.16
N TYR A 280 -1.17 20.44 16.17
CA TYR A 280 -0.44 21.39 17.04
C TYR A 280 0.34 22.46 16.26
N LYS A 281 0.04 22.63 14.96
CA LYS A 281 0.68 23.62 14.09
C LYS A 281 0.57 25.05 14.64
N VAL A 282 1.65 25.81 14.52
CA VAL A 282 1.73 27.22 14.95
C VAL A 282 1.80 28.12 13.71
N GLU A 283 0.73 28.89 13.47
CA GLU A 283 0.59 29.73 12.27
C GLU A 283 0.45 31.22 12.58
N ALA A 284 1.13 32.06 11.78
CA ALA A 284 1.00 33.50 11.86
C ALA A 284 -0.38 33.93 11.34
N GLY A 285 -1.26 34.36 12.25
CA GLY A 285 -2.63 34.78 11.94
C GLY A 285 -3.70 34.15 12.84
N SER A 286 -3.42 33.01 13.48
CA SER A 286 -4.33 32.42 14.45
C SER A 286 -4.33 33.23 15.75
N ARG A 287 -5.37 34.07 15.97
CA ARG A 287 -5.71 34.55 17.32
C ARG A 287 -6.05 33.33 18.20
N PRO A 288 -5.70 33.32 19.50
CA PRO A 288 -6.01 32.19 20.39
C PRO A 288 -7.51 32.12 20.69
N SER A 289 -8.28 31.44 19.83
CA SER A 289 -9.70 31.19 20.01
C SER A 289 -9.97 30.00 20.94
N HIS A 290 -9.72 30.18 22.24
CA HIS A 290 -10.30 29.31 23.29
C HIS A 290 -10.36 30.03 24.65
N MET A 291 -11.38 30.87 24.80
CA MET A 291 -12.08 31.05 26.08
C MET A 291 -13.51 30.52 25.86
N PRO A 292 -14.00 29.54 26.63
CA PRO A 292 -15.40 29.13 26.53
C PRO A 292 -16.25 30.21 27.21
N SER A 293 -16.85 31.09 26.39
CA SER A 293 -17.88 32.02 26.86
C SER A 293 -19.19 31.27 27.08
N THR A 294 -19.35 30.70 28.28
CA THR A 294 -20.64 30.18 28.74
C THR A 294 -21.62 31.33 28.86
N SER A 295 -22.62 31.36 27.97
CA SER A 295 -23.69 32.36 27.99
C SER A 295 -25.02 31.72 28.37
N THR A 296 -25.39 31.85 29.64
CA THR A 296 -26.77 31.68 30.11
C THR A 296 -27.25 33.08 30.52
N PRO A 297 -28.33 33.63 29.95
CA PRO A 297 -28.83 34.93 30.36
C PRO A 297 -29.67 34.78 31.63
N THR A 298 -29.35 35.57 32.65
CA THR A 298 -30.26 35.81 33.78
C THR A 298 -30.68 37.27 33.77
N ASP A 299 -32.00 37.46 33.80
CA ASP A 299 -32.71 38.72 33.75
C ASP A 299 -32.40 39.60 34.97
N HIS A 300 -32.33 40.93 34.80
CA HIS A 300 -32.74 41.93 35.79
C HIS A 300 -32.73 43.35 35.20
N ALA A 301 -33.80 44.10 35.48
CA ALA A 301 -34.12 45.37 34.84
C ALA A 301 -33.55 46.61 35.56
N SER A 302 -33.22 47.65 34.78
CA SER A 302 -33.64 49.04 35.08
C SER A 302 -33.39 50.00 33.90
N LYS A 303 -34.41 50.81 33.59
CA LYS A 303 -34.39 52.09 32.85
C LYS A 303 -34.54 53.24 33.88
N PRO A 304 -34.43 54.56 33.56
CA PRO A 304 -34.59 55.23 32.25
C PRO A 304 -33.48 56.32 31.99
N ASP A 305 -33.45 57.24 31.00
CA ASP A 305 -34.11 57.43 29.69
C ASP A 305 -33.31 58.46 28.81
N ASN A 306 -33.85 58.85 27.66
CA ASN A 306 -33.77 60.14 26.90
C ASN A 306 -32.53 61.07 27.08
N HIS A 307 -31.85 61.59 26.05
CA HIS A 307 -32.22 61.99 24.68
C HIS A 307 -30.92 62.21 23.83
N ALA A 308 -30.85 62.51 22.52
CA ALA A 308 -31.82 62.68 21.42
C ALA A 308 -31.10 62.61 20.03
N LEU A 309 -31.89 62.40 18.95
CA LEU A 309 -31.75 62.82 17.54
C LEU A 309 -30.36 62.95 16.85
N SER A 310 -30.12 62.14 15.81
CA SER A 310 -29.93 62.61 14.40
C SER A 310 -29.77 61.44 13.39
N ASP A 311 -30.63 61.43 12.36
CA ASP A 311 -30.51 60.92 10.96
C ASP A 311 -29.50 59.79 10.58
N VAL A 312 -29.90 58.70 9.90
CA VAL A 312 -30.36 58.60 8.48
C VAL A 312 -29.23 59.07 7.52
N SER A 313 -28.68 58.29 6.58
CA SER A 313 -29.04 57.01 5.93
C SER A 313 -27.77 56.33 5.37
N HIS A 314 -27.87 55.10 4.81
CA HIS A 314 -27.21 54.64 3.56
C HIS A 314 -27.38 53.13 3.34
N ILE A 315 -28.57 52.72 2.89
CA ILE A 315 -28.77 51.44 2.16
C ILE A 315 -29.63 51.75 0.93
N SER A 316 -29.35 51.05 -0.17
CA SER A 316 -30.07 51.08 -1.45
C SER A 316 -29.74 52.23 -2.39
N ASN A 317 -29.03 51.91 -3.48
CA ASN A 317 -29.57 52.25 -4.79
C ASN A 317 -29.36 51.07 -5.75
N ILE A 318 -30.36 50.19 -5.80
CA ILE A 318 -30.51 49.16 -6.84
C ILE A 318 -31.29 49.82 -7.97
N SER A 319 -30.67 49.93 -9.15
CA SER A 319 -31.35 50.37 -10.38
C SER A 319 -31.39 49.22 -11.36
N SER A 320 -32.58 48.72 -11.63
CA SER A 320 -32.82 47.51 -12.40
C SER A 320 -33.14 47.80 -13.87
N SER A 321 -32.50 47.08 -14.79
CA SER A 321 -33.09 46.64 -16.05
C SER A 321 -32.26 45.47 -16.59
N GLY A 322 -32.79 44.29 -16.93
CA GLY A 322 -34.19 43.89 -17.00
C GLY A 322 -34.56 43.46 -18.41
N VAL A 323 -34.04 42.32 -18.87
CA VAL A 323 -34.59 41.59 -20.03
C VAL A 323 -34.55 40.10 -19.72
N ASN A 324 -35.70 39.45 -19.87
CA ASN A 324 -35.87 38.00 -19.83
C ASN A 324 -36.22 37.56 -21.26
N GLU A 325 -35.55 36.55 -21.81
CA GLU A 325 -36.17 35.68 -22.81
C GLU A 325 -35.72 34.23 -22.62
N THR A 326 -36.72 33.34 -22.65
CA THR A 326 -36.54 31.89 -22.67
C THR A 326 -36.48 31.44 -24.13
N ALA A 327 -35.37 30.83 -24.55
CA ALA A 327 -35.26 30.17 -25.85
C ALA A 327 -34.62 28.78 -25.69
N SER A 328 -35.45 27.73 -25.78
CA SER A 328 -34.97 26.36 -25.92
C SER A 328 -34.46 26.16 -27.35
N SER A 329 -33.14 26.03 -27.51
CA SER A 329 -32.50 25.70 -28.79
C SER A 329 -31.49 24.57 -28.62
N SER A 330 -31.95 23.34 -28.85
CA SER A 330 -31.10 22.16 -28.95
C SER A 330 -30.47 22.04 -30.34
N ALA A 331 -29.14 22.15 -30.47
CA ALA A 331 -28.38 21.53 -31.57
C ALA A 331 -26.85 21.48 -31.33
N MET A 332 -26.31 20.27 -31.48
CA MET A 332 -24.95 19.85 -31.88
C MET A 332 -23.73 20.82 -31.81
N SER A 333 -22.77 20.41 -30.99
CA SER A 333 -21.41 20.00 -31.40
C SER A 333 -20.74 20.70 -32.60
N SER A 334 -19.73 21.54 -32.32
CA SER A 334 -18.44 21.41 -33.00
C SER A 334 -17.29 22.03 -32.19
N ARG A 335 -16.25 21.23 -31.94
CA ARG A 335 -14.82 21.58 -31.83
C ARG A 335 -14.44 22.90 -31.13
N LEU A 336 -13.92 22.77 -29.90
CA LEU A 336 -12.52 23.09 -29.52
C LEU A 336 -12.28 22.64 -28.07
N ASP A 337 -11.05 22.27 -27.73
CA ASP A 337 -10.69 21.77 -26.39
C ASP A 337 -10.79 22.86 -25.31
N PRO A 338 -11.08 22.51 -24.04
CA PRO A 338 -10.97 23.44 -22.92
C PRO A 338 -9.50 23.84 -22.69
N LEU A 339 -9.26 25.12 -22.40
CA LEU A 339 -7.91 25.66 -22.24
C LEU A 339 -7.19 25.01 -21.02
N PRO A 340 -5.87 24.70 -21.09
CA PRO A 340 -5.15 23.97 -20.04
C PRO A 340 -5.11 24.58 -18.63
N ASP A 341 -5.60 25.80 -18.43
CA ASP A 341 -5.57 26.58 -17.18
C ASP A 341 -6.65 26.18 -16.14
N GLU A 342 -7.81 25.66 -16.56
CA GLU A 342 -8.91 25.39 -15.63
C GLU A 342 -8.56 24.29 -14.61
N LEU A 343 -7.79 23.28 -15.02
CA LEU A 343 -7.36 22.18 -14.15
C LEU A 343 -6.39 22.66 -13.05
N GLU A 344 -5.58 23.69 -13.30
CA GLU A 344 -4.62 24.23 -12.34
C GLU A 344 -5.28 25.02 -11.21
N ASN A 345 -6.45 25.63 -11.48
CA ASN A 345 -7.18 26.44 -10.51
C ASN A 345 -8.41 25.74 -9.89
N LEU A 346 -8.79 24.56 -10.40
CA LEU A 346 -9.89 23.74 -9.90
C LEU A 346 -9.85 23.50 -8.36
N ASP A 347 -10.86 23.96 -7.62
CA ASP A 347 -10.98 23.79 -6.17
C ASP A 347 -11.69 22.47 -5.82
N ILE A 348 -10.92 21.52 -5.29
CA ILE A 348 -11.41 20.18 -4.94
C ILE A 348 -12.39 20.24 -3.75
N SER A 349 -12.34 21.28 -2.91
CA SER A 349 -13.22 21.41 -1.73
C SER A 349 -14.68 21.72 -2.09
N SER A 350 -14.96 22.07 -3.35
CA SER A 350 -16.31 22.37 -3.86
C SER A 350 -17.15 21.14 -4.22
N PHE A 351 -16.56 19.95 -4.33
CA PHE A 351 -17.27 18.74 -4.76
C PHE A 351 -17.88 17.97 -3.58
N GLN A 352 -19.21 17.96 -3.49
CA GLN A 352 -19.97 17.11 -2.56
C GLN A 352 -20.33 15.75 -3.22
N ALA A 353 -19.31 15.05 -3.72
CA ALA A 353 -19.48 13.73 -4.33
C ALA A 353 -19.47 12.61 -3.26
N PRO A 354 -20.17 11.47 -3.49
CA PRO A 354 -20.07 10.29 -2.63
C PRO A 354 -18.64 9.73 -2.55
N GLU A 355 -18.23 9.24 -1.38
CA GLU A 355 -16.88 8.69 -1.15
C GLU A 355 -16.62 7.35 -1.89
N ASP A 356 -17.68 6.73 -2.42
CA ASP A 356 -17.71 5.47 -3.16
C ASP A 356 -17.99 5.65 -4.68
N LEU A 357 -17.97 6.89 -5.18
CA LEU A 357 -18.30 7.24 -6.57
C LEU A 357 -17.54 6.41 -7.63
N LEU A 358 -16.29 6.02 -7.35
CA LEU A 358 -15.39 5.26 -8.22
C LEU A 358 -15.16 3.83 -7.71
N ASP A 359 -16.06 3.27 -6.89
CA ASP A 359 -15.92 1.89 -6.43
C ASP A 359 -15.79 0.92 -7.63
N GLY A 360 -14.91 -0.07 -7.49
CA GLY A 360 -14.51 -0.99 -8.57
C GLY A 360 -13.68 -0.36 -9.71
N CYS A 361 -13.53 0.96 -9.80
CA CYS A 361 -12.76 1.61 -10.87
C CYS A 361 -11.25 1.51 -10.60
N ARG A 362 -10.58 0.71 -11.44
CA ARG A 362 -9.12 0.53 -11.49
C ARG A 362 -8.56 1.47 -12.55
N ILE A 363 -7.92 2.56 -12.13
CA ILE A 363 -7.62 3.73 -12.96
C ILE A 363 -6.11 3.90 -13.16
N TYR A 364 -5.69 4.12 -14.40
CA TYR A 364 -4.35 4.60 -14.75
C TYR A 364 -4.39 6.06 -15.22
N LEU A 365 -3.38 6.84 -14.83
CA LEU A 365 -3.22 8.25 -15.24
C LEU A 365 -2.07 8.36 -16.22
N CYS A 366 -2.36 8.75 -17.47
CA CYS A 366 -1.37 8.96 -18.51
C CYS A 366 -1.28 10.45 -18.85
N GLY A 367 -0.08 11.00 -19.00
CA GLY A 367 0.10 12.38 -19.47
C GLY A 367 -0.11 13.49 -18.43
N PHE A 368 -0.12 13.18 -17.13
CA PHE A 368 -0.22 14.19 -16.07
C PHE A 368 1.09 14.36 -15.31
N SER A 369 1.52 15.60 -15.12
CA SER A 369 2.69 15.96 -14.31
C SER A 369 2.35 17.06 -13.28
N GLY A 370 3.26 17.28 -12.32
CA GLY A 370 3.18 18.37 -11.33
C GLY A 370 1.84 18.44 -10.58
N ARG A 371 1.32 19.67 -10.40
CA ARG A 371 0.10 19.94 -9.62
C ARG A 371 -1.14 19.25 -10.20
N LYS A 372 -1.24 19.12 -11.53
CA LYS A 372 -2.36 18.46 -12.22
C LYS A 372 -2.46 16.99 -11.81
N LEU A 373 -1.33 16.28 -11.76
CA LEU A 373 -1.25 14.89 -11.31
C LEU A 373 -1.71 14.74 -9.85
N ASP A 374 -1.25 15.59 -8.94
CA ASP A 374 -1.62 15.48 -7.52
C ASP A 374 -3.08 15.83 -7.24
N LYS A 375 -3.70 16.75 -8.01
CA LYS A 375 -5.15 16.98 -7.96
C LYS A 375 -5.92 15.75 -8.45
N MET A 376 -5.53 15.18 -9.58
CA MET A 376 -6.17 14.00 -10.16
C MET A 376 -6.08 12.79 -9.22
N ARG A 377 -4.93 12.59 -8.56
CA ARG A 377 -4.72 11.59 -7.51
C ARG A 377 -5.65 11.81 -6.30
N ARG A 378 -5.85 13.06 -5.87
CA ARG A 378 -6.78 13.39 -4.77
C ARG A 378 -8.22 13.05 -5.14
N LEU A 379 -8.68 13.46 -6.31
CA LEU A 379 -10.04 13.14 -6.79
C LEU A 379 -10.27 11.61 -6.81
N ILE A 380 -9.37 10.84 -7.41
CA ILE A 380 -9.50 9.37 -7.45
C ILE A 380 -9.59 8.78 -6.04
N ASN A 381 -8.72 9.21 -5.12
CA ASN A 381 -8.74 8.73 -3.73
C ASN A 381 -10.02 9.15 -2.98
N CYS A 382 -10.57 10.34 -3.25
CA CYS A 382 -11.79 10.86 -2.61
C CYS A 382 -13.06 10.13 -3.08
N GLY A 383 -13.07 9.54 -4.27
CA GLY A 383 -14.18 8.70 -4.74
C GLY A 383 -13.95 7.20 -4.56
N GLY A 384 -12.94 6.77 -3.82
CA GLY A 384 -12.70 5.33 -3.55
C GLY A 384 -12.05 4.54 -4.70
N GLY A 385 -11.58 5.20 -5.77
CA GLY A 385 -10.99 4.53 -6.93
C GLY A 385 -9.57 4.00 -6.69
N VAL A 386 -9.24 2.85 -7.30
CA VAL A 386 -7.92 2.21 -7.16
C VAL A 386 -6.98 2.67 -8.27
N ARG A 387 -5.93 3.44 -7.92
CA ARG A 387 -4.96 3.94 -8.90
C ARG A 387 -3.77 3.00 -9.12
N PHE A 388 -3.49 2.67 -10.37
CA PHE A 388 -2.27 1.97 -10.79
C PHE A 388 -1.17 2.95 -11.21
N ASN A 389 0.10 2.59 -10.93
CA ASN A 389 1.27 3.39 -11.34
C ASN A 389 1.87 2.92 -12.68
N GLN A 390 1.41 1.78 -13.22
CA GLN A 390 1.82 1.20 -14.51
C GLN A 390 0.57 0.63 -15.20
N LEU A 391 0.56 0.59 -16.52
CA LEU A 391 -0.49 -0.08 -17.30
C LEU A 391 -0.35 -1.60 -17.14
N ASN A 392 -1.45 -2.27 -16.78
CA ASN A 392 -1.56 -3.72 -16.69
C ASN A 392 -2.98 -4.17 -17.11
N GLU A 393 -3.20 -5.48 -17.21
CA GLU A 393 -4.48 -6.06 -17.65
C GLU A 393 -5.63 -5.83 -16.64
N ASP A 394 -5.32 -5.40 -15.42
CA ASP A 394 -6.30 -5.03 -14.39
C ASP A 394 -6.82 -3.59 -14.51
N VAL A 395 -6.19 -2.72 -15.32
CA VAL A 395 -6.69 -1.35 -15.53
C VAL A 395 -8.02 -1.39 -16.28
N THR A 396 -9.06 -0.83 -15.67
CA THR A 396 -10.39 -0.69 -16.27
C THR A 396 -10.56 0.63 -17.03
N HIS A 397 -9.90 1.70 -16.56
CA HIS A 397 -10.05 3.05 -17.08
C HIS A 397 -8.67 3.72 -17.23
N VAL A 398 -8.43 4.35 -18.37
CA VAL A 398 -7.23 5.16 -18.62
C VAL A 398 -7.66 6.61 -18.80
N ILE A 399 -7.25 7.48 -17.89
CA ILE A 399 -7.50 8.92 -18.00
C ILE A 399 -6.30 9.56 -18.71
N LEU A 400 -6.57 10.24 -19.84
CA LEU A 400 -5.58 11.01 -20.58
C LEU A 400 -5.49 12.47 -20.14
N GLY A 401 -4.24 12.93 -19.99
CA GLY A 401 -3.81 14.32 -19.93
C GLY A 401 -3.06 14.71 -21.21
N ASP A 402 -1.88 15.30 -21.06
CA ASP A 402 -1.03 15.76 -22.17
C ASP A 402 -0.43 14.56 -22.94
N ASN A 403 -0.42 14.62 -24.28
CA ASN A 403 -0.16 13.47 -25.15
C ASN A 403 1.14 12.71 -24.82
N ASN A 404 1.04 11.38 -24.71
CA ASN A 404 2.14 10.45 -24.52
C ASN A 404 1.95 9.21 -25.42
N ASP A 405 3.00 8.80 -26.14
CA ASP A 405 2.97 7.68 -27.09
C ASP A 405 2.97 6.29 -26.42
N GLU A 406 3.29 6.19 -25.13
CA GLU A 406 3.31 4.92 -24.38
C GLU A 406 1.98 4.15 -24.42
N LEU A 407 0.83 4.86 -24.47
CA LEU A 407 -0.49 4.22 -24.49
C LEU A 407 -0.77 3.46 -25.79
N LYS A 408 -0.30 3.96 -26.95
CA LYS A 408 -0.54 3.32 -28.26
C LYS A 408 0.07 1.92 -28.28
N HIS A 409 1.35 1.84 -27.89
CA HIS A 409 2.12 0.59 -27.83
C HIS A 409 1.56 -0.43 -26.82
N PHE A 410 0.84 0.01 -25.79
CA PHE A 410 0.12 -0.90 -24.88
C PHE A 410 -1.17 -1.44 -25.52
N LEU A 411 -2.00 -0.57 -26.11
CA LEU A 411 -3.26 -0.94 -26.76
C LEU A 411 -3.07 -1.90 -27.95
N ASP A 412 -1.96 -1.80 -28.66
CA ASP A 412 -1.61 -2.70 -29.76
C ASP A 412 -1.17 -4.10 -29.30
N LYS A 413 -0.79 -4.26 -28.02
CA LYS A 413 -0.24 -5.51 -27.46
C LYS A 413 -1.20 -6.30 -26.57
N THR A 414 -2.28 -5.70 -26.09
CA THR A 414 -3.15 -6.31 -25.08
C THR A 414 -4.51 -6.74 -25.63
N ALA A 415 -4.98 -7.92 -25.21
CA ALA A 415 -6.32 -8.41 -25.54
C ALA A 415 -7.43 -7.70 -24.75
N HIS A 416 -7.12 -7.12 -23.59
CA HIS A 416 -8.04 -6.31 -22.80
C HIS A 416 -8.00 -4.84 -23.28
N ARG A 417 -9.16 -4.26 -23.60
CA ARG A 417 -9.30 -2.84 -23.96
C ARG A 417 -9.89 -2.04 -22.78
N PRO A 418 -9.07 -1.29 -22.01
CA PRO A 418 -9.59 -0.40 -20.98
C PRO A 418 -10.37 0.77 -21.59
N HIS A 419 -11.27 1.36 -20.83
CA HIS A 419 -12.00 2.57 -21.23
C HIS A 419 -11.07 3.78 -21.21
N VAL A 420 -10.67 4.26 -22.39
CA VAL A 420 -9.83 5.45 -22.55
C VAL A 420 -10.71 6.70 -22.53
N VAL A 421 -10.54 7.55 -21.53
CA VAL A 421 -11.36 8.75 -21.29
C VAL A 421 -10.49 9.98 -21.04
N THR A 422 -11.03 11.16 -21.29
CA THR A 422 -10.38 12.44 -20.97
C THR A 422 -10.51 12.80 -19.48
N ALA A 423 -9.63 13.68 -18.98
CA ALA A 423 -9.73 14.27 -17.63
C ALA A 423 -11.14 14.78 -17.27
N LYS A 424 -11.87 15.28 -18.27
CA LYS A 424 -13.22 15.85 -18.15
C LYS A 424 -14.26 14.84 -17.67
N TRP A 425 -14.11 13.55 -17.99
CA TRP A 425 -15.00 12.49 -17.50
C TRP A 425 -15.03 12.44 -15.97
N LEU A 426 -13.85 12.47 -15.35
CA LEU A 426 -13.74 12.41 -13.90
C LEU A 426 -14.32 13.68 -13.27
N LEU A 427 -13.92 14.86 -13.78
CA LEU A 427 -14.38 16.15 -13.27
C LEU A 427 -15.90 16.30 -13.32
N GLU A 428 -16.54 15.93 -14.43
CA GLU A 428 -17.99 15.99 -14.53
C GLU A 428 -18.70 14.92 -13.70
N SER A 429 -18.10 13.73 -13.51
CA SER A 429 -18.68 12.70 -12.64
C SER A 429 -18.67 13.15 -11.17
N PHE A 430 -17.60 13.80 -10.70
CA PHE A 430 -17.55 14.44 -9.39
C PHE A 430 -18.50 15.64 -9.27
N SER A 431 -18.61 16.45 -10.33
CA SER A 431 -19.55 17.59 -10.35
C SER A 431 -21.01 17.18 -10.27
N LYS A 432 -21.37 15.99 -10.78
CA LYS A 432 -22.76 15.49 -10.80
C LYS A 432 -23.05 14.44 -9.71
N GLY A 433 -22.02 13.95 -9.02
CA GLY A 433 -22.15 12.98 -7.94
C GLY A 433 -22.45 11.53 -8.37
N TYR A 434 -22.32 11.21 -9.65
CA TYR A 434 -22.50 9.85 -10.20
C TYR A 434 -21.63 9.63 -11.44
N LEU A 435 -21.28 8.37 -11.73
CA LEU A 435 -20.45 8.03 -12.89
C LEU A 435 -21.18 8.29 -14.21
N LEU A 436 -20.52 9.02 -15.09
CA LEU A 436 -21.06 9.34 -16.41
C LEU A 436 -20.67 8.26 -17.45
N PRO A 437 -21.49 8.03 -18.49
CA PRO A 437 -21.16 7.11 -19.57
C PRO A 437 -19.86 7.51 -20.28
N VAL A 438 -18.92 6.57 -20.42
CA VAL A 438 -17.56 6.80 -20.93
C VAL A 438 -17.53 7.22 -22.40
N GLU A 439 -18.53 6.81 -23.18
CA GLU A 439 -18.66 7.01 -24.62
C GLU A 439 -18.64 8.49 -25.02
N ARG A 440 -19.10 9.37 -24.12
CA ARG A 440 -19.16 10.82 -24.33
C ARG A 440 -17.84 11.54 -24.07
N TYR A 441 -16.83 10.85 -23.55
CA TYR A 441 -15.56 11.42 -23.12
C TYR A 441 -14.34 10.72 -23.74
N ILE A 442 -14.56 9.85 -24.75
CA ILE A 442 -13.51 9.22 -25.55
C ILE A 442 -12.73 10.33 -26.30
N PRO A 443 -11.40 10.38 -26.19
CA PRO A 443 -10.57 11.34 -26.93
C PRO A 443 -10.72 11.13 -28.45
N LEU A 444 -10.71 12.21 -29.25
CA LEU A 444 -10.88 12.12 -30.71
C LEU A 444 -9.84 11.21 -31.40
N ASN A 445 -8.64 11.06 -30.81
CA ASN A 445 -7.57 10.20 -31.33
C ASN A 445 -7.78 8.70 -31.07
N TYR A 446 -8.84 8.30 -30.34
CA TYR A 446 -9.08 6.92 -29.90
C TYR A 446 -10.53 6.46 -30.08
N GLN A 447 -11.27 7.05 -31.04
CA GLN A 447 -12.60 6.53 -31.39
C GLN A 447 -12.50 5.09 -31.90
N PRO A 448 -13.33 4.15 -31.39
CA PRO A 448 -13.35 2.78 -31.89
C PRO A 448 -13.76 2.73 -33.37
N LEU A 449 -12.95 2.07 -34.20
CA LEU A 449 -13.40 1.56 -35.49
C LEU A 449 -14.41 0.45 -35.24
N GLU A 450 -15.70 0.73 -35.45
CA GLU A 450 -16.73 -0.30 -35.48
C GLU A 450 -16.58 -1.18 -36.72
N ASN A 451 -16.58 -2.50 -36.52
CA ASN A 451 -17.14 -3.45 -37.48
C ASN A 451 -17.57 -4.74 -36.74
N PRO A 452 -18.53 -5.51 -37.28
CA PRO A 452 -19.56 -6.12 -36.42
C PRO A 452 -19.32 -7.57 -35.98
N VAL A 453 -19.71 -7.82 -34.72
CA VAL A 453 -20.41 -9.02 -34.19
C VAL A 453 -19.73 -10.39 -34.27
N LEU A 454 -19.53 -10.98 -33.09
CA LEU A 454 -19.96 -12.37 -32.80
C LEU A 454 -20.36 -12.48 -31.32
N GLU A 455 -21.65 -12.74 -31.06
CA GLU A 455 -22.25 -12.79 -29.72
C GLU A 455 -21.99 -14.11 -28.97
N GLN A 456 -22.10 -14.08 -27.63
CA GLN A 456 -22.21 -15.28 -26.80
C GLN A 456 -23.66 -15.80 -26.72
N PRO A 457 -23.89 -17.11 -26.58
CA PRO A 457 -25.22 -17.66 -26.44
C PRO A 457 -25.74 -17.67 -24.99
N GLY A 458 -26.84 -16.93 -24.75
CA GLY A 458 -28.02 -17.54 -24.13
C GLY A 458 -28.49 -17.07 -22.75
N MET A 459 -29.52 -16.22 -22.74
CA MET A 459 -30.65 -16.37 -21.81
C MET A 459 -31.96 -15.97 -22.53
N LYS A 460 -33.06 -16.70 -22.27
CA LYS A 460 -34.22 -16.79 -23.18
C LYS A 460 -35.35 -15.79 -22.86
N SER A 461 -36.05 -15.29 -23.90
CA SER A 461 -37.51 -15.15 -23.84
C SER A 461 -38.22 -15.23 -25.22
N VAL A 462 -39.14 -16.20 -25.36
CA VAL A 462 -40.40 -16.22 -26.14
C VAL A 462 -40.43 -15.86 -27.65
N LEU A 463 -40.46 -16.91 -28.51
CA LEU A 463 -41.41 -17.27 -29.61
C LEU A 463 -42.10 -16.18 -30.51
N PRO A 464 -42.56 -16.52 -31.76
CA PRO A 464 -42.12 -17.53 -32.74
C PRO A 464 -42.17 -17.10 -34.24
N LYS A 465 -41.82 -18.04 -35.15
CA LYS A 465 -42.01 -18.06 -36.65
C LYS A 465 -40.94 -17.31 -37.48
N SER A 466 -40.53 -17.77 -38.67
CA SER A 466 -40.68 -19.07 -39.36
C SER A 466 -39.86 -19.10 -40.66
N ASN A 467 -39.30 -20.26 -41.05
CA ASN A 467 -38.88 -20.63 -42.42
C ASN A 467 -37.71 -19.81 -43.05
N SER A 468 -36.83 -20.36 -43.92
CA SER A 468 -36.63 -21.74 -44.39
C SER A 468 -35.34 -21.91 -45.24
N LEU A 469 -34.77 -23.13 -45.20
CA LEU A 469 -34.26 -23.92 -46.35
C LEU A 469 -32.97 -23.54 -47.14
N LEU A 470 -32.15 -24.59 -47.36
CA LEU A 470 -31.19 -24.88 -48.47
C LEU A 470 -29.80 -24.19 -48.48
N LYS A 471 -28.72 -24.81 -49.01
CA LYS A 471 -28.25 -26.23 -49.09
C LYS A 471 -26.81 -26.28 -49.66
N LYS A 472 -26.13 -27.44 -49.50
CA LYS A 472 -24.86 -27.90 -50.16
C LYS A 472 -23.55 -27.24 -49.66
N GLU A 473 -22.44 -27.95 -49.42
CA GLU A 473 -21.72 -29.05 -50.15
C GLU A 473 -20.98 -28.55 -51.43
N ALA A 474 -19.73 -28.94 -51.74
CA ALA A 474 -18.78 -29.82 -51.05
C ALA A 474 -17.34 -29.68 -51.61
N ALA A 475 -16.39 -30.31 -50.91
CA ALA A 475 -15.09 -30.82 -51.38
C ALA A 475 -13.97 -29.82 -51.79
N LYS A 476 -12.66 -30.15 -51.84
CA LYS A 476 -11.70 -31.12 -51.22
C LYS A 476 -10.44 -31.08 -52.13
N VAL A 477 -9.26 -31.50 -51.64
CA VAL A 477 -8.11 -32.12 -52.39
C VAL A 477 -6.79 -31.30 -52.63
N ILE A 478 -5.70 -31.86 -52.08
CA ILE A 478 -4.26 -31.89 -52.48
C ILE A 478 -3.25 -30.80 -52.03
N LYS A 479 -2.06 -31.32 -51.66
CA LYS A 479 -0.79 -30.66 -51.30
C LYS A 479 0.08 -30.42 -52.54
N HIS A 480 1.04 -29.50 -52.49
CA HIS A 480 2.45 -29.85 -52.74
C HIS A 480 3.40 -28.80 -52.14
N GLN A 481 4.70 -29.09 -52.20
CA GLN A 481 5.80 -28.46 -51.51
C GLN A 481 6.98 -28.38 -52.48
N GLU A 482 7.64 -27.22 -52.60
CA GLU A 482 9.10 -27.03 -52.79
C GLU A 482 9.46 -25.54 -52.94
N ALA A 483 10.75 -25.23 -53.11
CA ALA A 483 11.37 -23.95 -52.73
C ALA A 483 12.17 -23.28 -53.88
N ALA A 484 12.84 -22.16 -53.53
CA ALA A 484 13.79 -21.38 -54.34
C ALA A 484 13.13 -20.53 -55.46
N GLU A 485 13.68 -19.41 -55.94
CA GLU A 485 14.96 -18.70 -55.73
C GLU A 485 14.67 -17.18 -55.62
N ASP A 486 15.53 -16.37 -54.96
CA ASP A 486 16.51 -15.52 -55.67
C ASP A 486 17.30 -14.58 -54.74
N CYS A 487 18.52 -14.21 -55.17
CA CYS A 487 19.50 -13.43 -54.41
C CYS A 487 20.15 -12.39 -55.32
N PHE A 488 20.37 -11.15 -54.87
CA PHE A 488 21.35 -10.27 -55.53
C PHE A 488 22.16 -9.36 -54.59
N LEU A 489 23.46 -9.70 -54.53
CA LEU A 489 24.66 -8.91 -54.25
C LEU A 489 24.82 -8.10 -52.95
N SER A 490 25.66 -8.68 -52.08
CA SER A 490 26.67 -7.99 -51.27
C SER A 490 27.71 -7.21 -52.09
N GLN A 491 28.40 -6.26 -51.47
CA GLN A 491 29.74 -5.82 -51.92
C GLN A 491 30.75 -5.75 -50.76
N TYR A 492 31.87 -6.47 -50.93
CA TYR A 492 33.20 -6.30 -50.30
C TYR A 492 33.24 -6.29 -48.75
N VAL A 493 33.67 -7.34 -48.04
CA VAL A 493 34.76 -8.34 -48.29
C VAL A 493 36.09 -7.65 -48.68
N ASN A 494 37.27 -7.99 -48.13
CA ASN A 494 37.68 -9.31 -47.66
C ASN A 494 38.96 -9.29 -46.80
N SER A 495 39.16 -10.39 -46.05
CA SER A 495 40.45 -11.06 -45.75
C SER A 495 41.58 -10.31 -44.97
N ASP A 496 42.48 -10.99 -44.23
CA ASP A 496 42.74 -12.44 -44.23
C ASP A 496 43.16 -13.02 -42.86
N SER A 497 43.08 -14.35 -42.80
CA SER A 497 43.56 -15.24 -41.75
C SER A 497 45.05 -15.58 -41.89
N THR A 498 45.74 -15.90 -40.79
CA THR A 498 46.46 -17.18 -40.57
C THR A 498 47.29 -17.19 -39.29
N LEU A 499 47.36 -18.38 -38.63
CA LEU A 499 48.44 -18.88 -37.74
C LEU A 499 48.75 -18.04 -36.48
N GLY A 500 49.16 -18.58 -35.33
CA GLY A 500 49.62 -19.93 -34.99
C GLY A 500 50.90 -19.82 -34.16
N THR A 501 50.98 -20.58 -33.04
CA THR A 501 52.17 -20.86 -32.21
C THR A 501 52.85 -19.74 -31.36
N PHE A 502 52.61 -19.82 -30.04
CA PHE A 502 53.60 -20.09 -28.95
C PHE A 502 54.80 -19.16 -28.58
N TRP A 503 55.10 -19.17 -27.27
CA TRP A 503 56.33 -18.76 -26.51
C TRP A 503 56.50 -17.32 -25.95
N VAL A 504 56.14 -17.19 -24.66
CA VAL A 504 57.01 -16.94 -23.47
C VAL A 504 57.54 -15.53 -23.05
N GLN A 505 57.26 -15.25 -21.77
CA GLN A 505 57.98 -14.54 -20.68
C GLN A 505 58.43 -13.06 -20.70
N ASP A 506 58.22 -12.49 -19.51
CA ASP A 506 59.04 -11.54 -18.74
C ASP A 506 59.42 -10.16 -19.33
N THR A 507 58.78 -9.12 -18.80
CA THR A 507 59.44 -8.17 -17.88
C THR A 507 58.44 -7.41 -17.01
#